data_AF-A0A958Y816-F1
#
_entry.id   AF-A0A958Y816-F1
#
_cell.length_a   1.000
_cell.length_b   1.000
_cell.length_c   1.000
_cell.angle_alpha   90.00
_cell.angle_beta   90.00
_cell.angle_gamma   90.00
#
_symmetry.space_group_name_H-M   'P 1'
#
loop_
_entity.id
_entity.type
_entity.pdbx_description
1 polymer ?
#
loop_
_entity_poly.entity_id
_entity_poly.type
_entity_poly.pdbx_seq_one_letter_code
_entity_poly.pdbx_strand_id
1 'polypeptide(L)'
;MNTDLAGKMIQSIEDNNFVYLTPKDLNELSNNIEINLVLFSNWKNNPELAIENCKSLILRIKEKLTENKNSNLLNLEQLFRFNEIFNELQRLNDKDGYIKDIKTLLVFFKELMSNESLDFQGEPLHGLQIMGMLETRVLDFENVIIASVNEGFLPSGKSNNSFIPYDVKIEYGLPTYKEKDAIYAYHFYHLLQRSKNIHILYNTEVDALNGGEK
;
A
#
# COMPACT_ATOMS: atom_id res chain seq x y z
N MET A 1 4.87 27.84 14.68
CA MET A 1 3.95 28.18 13.57
C MET A 1 4.46 27.45 12.34
N ASN A 2 3.73 26.44 11.88
CA ASN A 2 4.14 25.64 10.73
C ASN A 2 3.74 26.43 9.47
N THR A 3 4.65 27.22 8.93
CA THR A 3 4.42 27.94 7.69
C THR A 3 4.36 26.96 6.54
N ASP A 4 3.22 26.88 5.87
CA ASP A 4 3.05 26.12 4.63
C ASP A 4 3.88 26.77 3.50
N LEU A 5 5.16 26.37 3.43
CA LEU A 5 6.11 26.85 2.43
C LEU A 5 5.71 26.38 1.04
N ALA A 6 5.15 25.17 0.92
CA ALA A 6 4.72 24.62 -0.36
C ALA A 6 3.53 25.41 -0.92
N GLY A 7 2.51 25.68 -0.09
CA GLY A 7 1.35 26.49 -0.49
C GLY A 7 1.75 27.91 -0.90
N LYS A 8 2.65 28.56 -0.17
CA LYS A 8 3.19 29.88 -0.55
C LYS A 8 3.95 29.86 -1.86
N MET A 9 4.71 28.79 -2.11
CA MET A 9 5.46 28.61 -3.34
C MET A 9 4.52 28.42 -4.53
N ILE A 10 3.48 27.60 -4.39
CA ILE A 10 2.45 27.40 -5.42
C ILE A 10 1.74 28.73 -5.72
N GLN A 11 1.27 29.44 -4.69
CA GLN A 11 0.61 30.73 -4.86
C GLN A 11 1.50 31.74 -5.61
N SER A 12 2.78 31.79 -5.25
CA SER A 12 3.74 32.68 -5.92
C SER A 12 4.00 32.29 -7.38
N ILE A 13 3.90 31.00 -7.73
CA ILE A 13 4.03 30.53 -9.11
C ILE A 13 2.80 30.93 -9.93
N GLU A 14 1.60 30.78 -9.37
CA GLU A 14 0.33 31.14 -9.99
C GLU A 14 0.20 32.66 -10.19
N ASP A 15 0.46 33.44 -9.14
CA ASP A 15 0.32 34.91 -9.18
C ASP A 15 1.27 35.55 -10.20
N ASN A 16 2.48 34.98 -10.36
CA ASN A 16 3.49 35.47 -11.30
C ASN A 16 3.42 34.82 -12.68
N ASN A 17 2.48 33.88 -12.90
CA ASN A 17 2.32 33.12 -14.15
C ASN A 17 3.63 32.49 -14.67
N PHE A 18 4.45 31.92 -13.77
CA PHE A 18 5.70 31.28 -14.17
C PHE A 18 5.42 29.98 -14.95
N VAL A 19 5.72 29.98 -16.26
CA VAL A 19 5.55 28.81 -17.14
C VAL A 19 6.77 27.87 -17.09
N TYR A 20 7.96 28.42 -16.83
CA TYR A 20 9.21 27.66 -16.68
C TYR A 20 9.93 28.12 -15.43
N LEU A 21 10.32 27.15 -14.58
CA LEU A 21 11.05 27.40 -13.34
C LEU A 21 12.45 26.79 -13.45
N THR A 22 13.46 27.60 -13.18
CA THR A 22 14.84 27.12 -13.03
C THR A 22 15.13 26.78 -11.58
N PRO A 23 16.17 25.96 -11.28
CA PRO A 23 16.59 25.70 -9.90
C PRO A 23 16.92 26.97 -9.09
N LYS A 24 17.31 28.07 -9.76
CA LYS A 24 17.54 29.36 -9.09
C LYS A 24 16.24 29.99 -8.62
N ASP A 25 15.22 29.99 -9.47
CA ASP A 25 13.89 30.53 -9.14
C ASP A 25 13.27 29.74 -7.98
N LEU A 26 13.43 28.42 -7.97
CA LEU A 26 12.96 27.57 -6.86
C LEU A 26 13.66 27.90 -5.54
N ASN A 27 14.95 28.22 -5.58
CA ASN A 27 15.73 28.61 -4.39
C ASN A 27 15.29 29.96 -3.82
N GLU A 28 14.98 30.92 -4.68
CA GLU A 28 14.46 32.23 -4.27
C GLU A 28 13.05 32.12 -3.66
N LEU A 29 12.23 31.21 -4.16
CA LEU A 29 10.85 31.01 -3.67
C LEU A 29 10.77 30.24 -2.34
N SER A 30 11.59 29.20 -2.15
CA SER A 30 11.50 28.34 -0.95
C SER A 30 12.45 28.71 0.18
N ASN A 31 13.50 29.52 -0.09
CA ASN A 31 14.63 29.79 0.80
C ASN A 31 15.29 28.52 1.38
N ASN A 32 15.12 27.36 0.73
CA ASN A 32 15.66 26.09 1.17
C ASN A 32 16.41 25.40 0.02
N ILE A 33 17.65 25.85 -0.17
CA ILE A 33 18.51 25.43 -1.28
C ILE A 33 18.77 23.92 -1.24
N GLU A 34 18.96 23.36 -0.03
CA GLU A 34 19.29 21.95 0.11
C GLU A 34 18.15 21.01 -0.29
N ILE A 35 16.90 21.30 0.13
CA ILE A 35 15.76 20.44 -0.23
C ILE A 35 15.46 20.55 -1.73
N ASN A 36 15.60 21.75 -2.31
CA ASN A 36 15.39 21.96 -3.73
C ASN A 36 16.41 21.21 -4.58
N LEU A 37 17.66 21.13 -4.13
CA LEU A 37 18.70 20.34 -4.80
C LEU A 37 18.36 18.84 -4.78
N VAL A 38 17.80 18.32 -3.70
CA VAL A 38 17.41 16.89 -3.64
C VAL A 38 16.18 16.62 -4.51
N LEU A 39 15.16 17.48 -4.46
CA LEU A 39 13.87 17.25 -5.11
C LEU A 39 13.82 17.61 -6.60
N PHE A 40 14.53 18.67 -7.01
CA PHE A 40 14.39 19.26 -8.35
C PHE A 40 15.70 19.25 -9.15
N SER A 41 16.74 18.57 -8.67
CA SER A 41 17.94 18.39 -9.48
C SER A 41 17.68 17.49 -10.68
N ASN A 42 18.32 17.80 -11.80
CA ASN A 42 18.31 16.93 -12.96
C ASN A 42 19.25 15.75 -12.73
N TRP A 43 18.69 14.54 -12.67
CA TRP A 43 19.46 13.31 -12.45
C TRP A 43 20.21 12.83 -13.70
N LYS A 44 20.11 13.52 -14.84
CA LYS A 44 20.81 13.22 -16.11
C LYS A 44 20.66 11.76 -16.57
N ASN A 45 19.48 11.18 -16.32
CA ASN A 45 19.20 9.78 -16.58
C ASN A 45 20.17 8.79 -15.89
N ASN A 46 20.78 9.18 -14.77
CA ASN A 46 21.73 8.36 -14.00
C ASN A 46 21.03 7.68 -12.80
N PRO A 47 20.89 6.34 -12.81
CA PRO A 47 20.25 5.59 -11.72
C PRO A 47 20.95 5.71 -10.37
N GLU A 48 22.28 5.73 -10.35
CA GLU A 48 23.07 5.82 -9.11
C GLU A 48 22.78 7.14 -8.39
N LEU A 49 22.82 8.25 -9.14
CA LEU A 49 22.49 9.58 -8.64
C LEU A 49 21.04 9.67 -8.14
N ALA A 50 20.10 9.02 -8.83
CA ALA A 50 18.70 8.98 -8.40
C ALA A 50 18.53 8.21 -7.09
N ILE A 51 19.17 7.05 -6.94
CA ILE A 51 19.15 6.25 -5.71
C ILE A 51 19.75 7.04 -4.55
N GLU A 52 20.90 7.70 -4.75
CA GLU A 52 21.54 8.55 -3.73
C GLU A 52 20.63 9.69 -3.29
N ASN A 53 19.99 10.39 -4.23
CA ASN A 53 19.06 11.47 -3.93
C ASN A 53 17.84 10.99 -3.14
N CYS A 54 17.27 9.84 -3.52
CA CYS A 54 16.16 9.23 -2.79
C CYS A 54 16.56 8.82 -1.36
N LYS A 55 17.76 8.25 -1.17
CA LYS A 55 18.28 7.94 0.17
C LYS A 55 18.51 9.20 1.01
N SER A 56 19.06 10.26 0.41
CA SER A 56 19.21 11.55 1.08
C SER A 56 17.86 12.12 1.51
N LEU A 57 16.85 12.05 0.64
CA LEU A 57 15.49 12.47 0.96
C LEU A 57 14.91 11.68 2.14
N ILE A 58 15.08 10.34 2.13
CA ILE A 58 14.63 9.47 3.22
C ILE A 58 15.27 9.88 4.55
N LEU A 59 16.57 10.13 4.58
CA LEU A 59 17.26 10.57 5.81
C LEU A 59 16.71 11.91 6.33
N ARG A 60 16.46 12.88 5.44
CA ARG A 60 15.91 14.19 5.82
C ARG A 60 14.48 14.07 6.36
N ILE A 61 13.64 13.23 5.74
CA ILE A 61 12.29 12.96 6.25
C ILE A 61 12.37 12.30 7.63
N LYS A 62 13.30 11.35 7.82
CA LYS A 62 13.51 10.67 9.11
C LYS A 62 13.87 11.66 10.21
N GLU A 63 14.79 12.58 9.95
CA GLU A 63 15.21 13.61 10.91
C GLU A 63 14.00 14.42 11.41
N LYS A 64 13.13 14.85 10.49
CA LYS A 64 11.93 15.61 10.83
C LYS A 64 10.86 14.80 11.55
N LEU A 65 10.62 13.56 11.14
CA LEU A 65 9.64 12.71 11.80
C LEU A 65 10.08 12.31 13.21
N THR A 66 11.39 12.22 13.46
CA THR A 66 11.96 11.86 14.76
C THR A 66 11.75 12.94 15.83
N GLU A 67 11.60 14.22 15.44
CA GLU A 67 11.29 15.32 16.37
C GLU A 67 10.02 15.04 17.19
N ASN A 68 9.02 14.38 16.59
CA ASN A 68 7.80 13.91 17.24
C ASN A 68 7.61 12.39 17.05
N LYS A 69 8.57 11.60 17.53
CA LYS A 69 8.61 10.14 17.30
C LYS A 69 7.28 9.42 17.60
N ASN A 70 6.64 9.71 18.73
CA ASN A 70 5.44 8.98 19.17
C ASN A 70 4.23 9.15 18.24
N SER A 71 4.05 10.34 17.66
CA SER A 71 2.96 10.59 16.71
C SER A 71 3.28 10.09 15.29
N ASN A 72 4.55 9.79 15.01
CA ASN A 72 5.05 9.45 13.69
C ASN A 72 5.53 8.00 13.56
N LEU A 73 5.21 7.11 14.51
CA LEU A 73 5.67 5.73 14.52
C LEU A 73 5.38 4.99 13.21
N LEU A 74 4.15 5.10 12.70
CA LEU A 74 3.76 4.49 11.42
C LEU A 74 4.55 5.07 10.24
N ASN A 75 4.70 6.40 10.20
CA ASN A 75 5.45 7.07 9.12
C ASN A 75 6.93 6.68 9.14
N LEU A 76 7.52 6.49 10.33
CA LEU A 76 8.90 6.04 10.49
C LEU A 76 9.07 4.59 10.02
N GLU A 77 8.10 3.72 10.29
CA GLU A 77 8.12 2.34 9.81
C GLU A 77 7.98 2.27 8.28
N GLN A 78 7.04 3.03 7.70
CA GLN A 78 6.92 3.19 6.25
C GLN A 78 8.26 3.63 5.63
N LEU A 79 8.87 4.65 6.21
CA LEU A 79 10.13 5.20 5.75
C LEU A 79 11.29 4.19 5.85
N PHE A 80 11.29 3.34 6.87
CA PHE A 80 12.24 2.24 7.00
C PHE A 80 12.08 1.23 5.85
N ARG A 81 10.85 0.84 5.50
CA ARG A 81 10.61 -0.04 4.33
C ARG A 81 11.09 0.59 3.02
N PHE A 82 10.82 1.88 2.80
CA PHE A 82 11.37 2.58 1.64
C PHE A 82 12.91 2.53 1.60
N ASN A 83 13.57 2.72 2.74
CA ASN A 83 15.03 2.64 2.81
C ASN A 83 15.56 1.25 2.39
N GLU A 84 14.91 0.17 2.83
CA GLU A 84 15.27 -1.19 2.45
C GLU A 84 15.14 -1.42 0.95
N ILE A 85 14.07 -0.91 0.33
CA ILE A 85 13.88 -0.98 -1.13
C ILE A 85 15.02 -0.27 -1.87
N PHE A 86 15.41 0.94 -1.44
CA PHE A 86 16.53 1.65 -2.05
C PHE A 86 17.89 1.01 -1.77
N ASN A 87 18.05 0.27 -0.66
CA ASN A 87 19.22 -0.57 -0.41
C ASN A 87 19.30 -1.73 -1.41
N GLU A 88 18.17 -2.37 -1.68
CA GLU A 88 18.08 -3.43 -2.67
C GLU A 88 18.32 -2.93 -4.10
N LEU A 89 17.73 -1.80 -4.48
CA LEU A 89 17.98 -1.17 -5.78
C LEU A 89 19.45 -0.80 -5.96
N GLN A 90 20.11 -0.27 -4.92
CA GLN A 90 21.55 0.00 -4.98
C GLN A 90 22.34 -1.29 -5.21
N ARG A 91 22.03 -2.36 -4.46
CA ARG A 91 22.69 -3.66 -4.60
C ARG A 91 22.55 -4.24 -6.01
N LEU A 92 21.36 -4.13 -6.61
CA LEU A 92 21.09 -4.57 -7.98
C LEU A 92 21.85 -3.73 -9.01
N ASN A 93 21.95 -2.41 -8.78
CA ASN A 93 22.70 -1.49 -9.62
C ASN A 93 24.21 -1.83 -9.61
N ASP A 94 24.77 -2.04 -8.42
CA ASP A 94 26.21 -2.26 -8.22
C ASP A 94 26.69 -3.62 -8.75
N LYS A 95 25.86 -4.67 -8.58
CA LYS A 95 26.29 -6.04 -8.83
C LYS A 95 26.14 -6.46 -10.29
N ASP A 96 25.05 -6.04 -10.94
CA ASP A 96 24.65 -6.65 -12.21
C ASP A 96 24.48 -5.66 -13.38
N GLY A 97 24.56 -4.34 -13.13
CA GLY A 97 24.52 -3.32 -14.18
C GLY A 97 23.24 -3.34 -15.06
N TYR A 98 22.17 -3.99 -14.58
CA TYR A 98 20.90 -4.11 -15.31
C TYR A 98 20.14 -2.77 -15.37
N ILE A 99 20.36 -1.91 -14.38
CA ILE A 99 19.69 -0.61 -14.27
C ILE A 99 20.52 0.43 -15.03
N LYS A 100 20.21 0.64 -16.31
CA LYS A 100 20.99 1.53 -17.19
C LYS A 100 20.42 2.94 -17.31
N ASP A 101 19.15 3.12 -16.96
CA ASP A 101 18.43 4.39 -17.06
C ASP A 101 17.36 4.50 -15.97
N ILE A 102 16.83 5.71 -15.80
CA ILE A 102 15.80 6.01 -14.79
C ILE A 102 14.50 5.27 -15.06
N LYS A 103 14.20 4.98 -16.34
CA LYS A 103 12.98 4.25 -16.71
C LYS A 103 13.05 2.81 -16.17
N THR A 104 14.19 2.17 -16.31
CA THR A 104 14.46 0.82 -15.82
C THR A 104 14.46 0.82 -14.30
N LEU A 105 15.11 1.80 -13.66
CA LEU A 105 15.07 1.98 -12.20
C LEU A 105 13.63 2.05 -11.68
N LEU A 106 12.76 2.82 -12.36
CA LEU A 106 11.36 2.95 -11.99
C LEU A 106 10.58 1.63 -12.09
N VAL A 107 10.90 0.79 -13.07
CA VAL A 107 10.28 -0.54 -13.21
C VAL A 107 10.64 -1.43 -12.03
N PHE A 108 11.94 -1.55 -11.72
CA PHE A 108 12.40 -2.33 -10.57
C PHE A 108 11.86 -1.78 -9.25
N PHE A 109 11.86 -0.46 -9.08
CA PHE A 109 11.27 0.18 -7.90
C PHE A 109 9.79 -0.21 -7.73
N LYS A 110 8.99 -0.12 -8.79
CA LYS A 110 7.57 -0.49 -8.74
C LYS A 110 7.37 -1.97 -8.43
N GLU A 111 8.20 -2.84 -9.00
CA GLU A 111 8.14 -4.28 -8.75
C GLU A 111 8.45 -4.60 -7.29
N LEU A 112 9.55 -4.05 -6.74
CA LEU A 112 9.90 -4.21 -5.33
C LEU A 112 8.80 -3.66 -4.43
N MET A 113 8.34 -2.43 -4.68
CA MET A 113 7.25 -1.80 -3.94
C MET A 113 5.96 -2.64 -3.94
N SER A 114 5.64 -3.32 -5.04
CA SER A 114 4.41 -4.12 -5.15
C SER A 114 4.41 -5.37 -4.26
N ASN A 115 5.59 -5.85 -3.87
CA ASN A 115 5.77 -7.00 -2.99
C ASN A 115 5.92 -6.61 -1.51
N GLU A 116 6.06 -5.32 -1.23
CA GLU A 116 6.26 -4.81 0.12
C GLU A 116 4.94 -4.63 0.85
N SER A 117 4.82 -5.25 2.03
CA SER A 117 3.68 -5.09 2.92
C SER A 117 4.13 -4.52 4.27
N LEU A 118 3.24 -3.74 4.89
CA LEU A 118 3.39 -3.26 6.25
C LEU A 118 2.40 -3.99 7.13
N ASP A 119 2.93 -4.74 8.09
CA ASP A 119 2.12 -5.45 9.06
C ASP A 119 1.66 -4.46 10.13
N PHE A 120 0.35 -4.30 10.27
CA PHE A 120 -0.23 -3.56 11.38
C PHE A 120 -0.38 -4.50 12.58
N GLN A 121 0.32 -4.21 13.68
CA GLN A 121 0.10 -4.90 14.94
C GLN A 121 -1.12 -4.30 15.65
N GLY A 122 -2.24 -5.02 15.62
CA GLY A 122 -3.39 -4.76 16.49
C GLY A 122 -3.31 -5.58 17.78
N GLU A 123 -4.05 -5.18 18.81
CA GLU A 123 -4.31 -6.07 19.95
C GLU A 123 -5.43 -7.05 19.57
N PRO A 124 -5.18 -8.37 19.49
CA PRO A 124 -6.14 -9.33 18.94
C PRO A 124 -7.36 -9.59 19.83
N LEU A 125 -7.36 -9.16 21.09
CA LEU A 125 -8.38 -9.50 22.09
C LEU A 125 -9.17 -8.30 22.61
N HIS A 126 -8.82 -7.07 22.21
CA HIS A 126 -9.44 -5.85 22.74
C HIS A 126 -9.65 -4.81 21.63
N GLY A 127 -10.71 -4.02 21.79
CA GLY A 127 -11.05 -2.96 20.83
C GLY A 127 -11.78 -3.46 19.58
N LEU A 128 -11.93 -2.56 18.61
CA LEU A 128 -12.57 -2.83 17.33
C LEU A 128 -11.64 -3.68 16.45
N GLN A 129 -12.12 -4.83 15.99
CA GLN A 129 -11.39 -5.71 15.08
C GLN A 129 -11.99 -5.61 13.68
N ILE A 130 -11.15 -5.34 12.69
CA ILE A 130 -11.51 -5.41 11.26
C ILE A 130 -10.78 -6.62 10.69
N MET A 131 -11.54 -7.66 10.35
CA MET A 131 -10.99 -8.96 10.00
C MET A 131 -11.72 -9.52 8.78
N GLY A 132 -11.02 -10.32 7.98
CA GLY A 132 -11.67 -11.23 7.06
C GLY A 132 -12.27 -12.42 7.81
N MET A 133 -13.15 -13.16 7.14
CA MET A 133 -13.86 -14.29 7.75
C MET A 133 -12.94 -15.45 8.18
N LEU A 134 -11.81 -15.66 7.50
CA LEU A 134 -10.91 -16.77 7.83
C LEU A 134 -9.99 -16.41 9.01
N GLU A 135 -9.79 -15.12 9.23
CA GLU A 135 -9.00 -14.52 10.29
C GLU A 135 -9.77 -14.54 11.63
N THR A 136 -11.11 -14.64 11.63
CA THR A 136 -11.91 -14.78 12.86
C THR A 136 -11.86 -16.18 13.49
N ARG A 137 -10.99 -17.06 13.01
CA ARG A 137 -10.93 -18.46 13.49
C ARG A 137 -10.51 -18.50 14.96
N VAL A 138 -11.24 -19.29 15.76
CA VAL A 138 -11.01 -19.47 17.22
C VAL A 138 -11.21 -18.18 18.04
N LEU A 139 -11.86 -17.15 17.47
CA LEU A 139 -12.19 -15.92 18.17
C LEU A 139 -13.70 -15.80 18.35
N ASP A 140 -14.11 -15.50 19.58
CA ASP A 140 -15.50 -15.26 19.94
C ASP A 140 -15.72 -13.74 20.08
N PHE A 141 -16.79 -13.23 19.46
CA PHE A 141 -17.15 -11.82 19.51
C PHE A 141 -18.59 -11.67 19.98
N GLU A 142 -18.87 -10.74 20.92
CA GLU A 142 -20.25 -10.50 21.37
C GLU A 142 -21.08 -9.71 20.35
N ASN A 143 -20.44 -8.78 19.63
CA ASN A 143 -21.07 -7.91 18.64
C ASN A 143 -20.37 -8.09 17.30
N VAL A 144 -21.10 -8.48 16.27
CA VAL A 144 -20.57 -8.71 14.93
C VAL A 144 -21.35 -7.92 13.90
N ILE A 145 -20.60 -7.20 13.05
CA ILE A 145 -21.13 -6.54 11.86
C ILE A 145 -20.49 -7.23 10.65
N ILE A 146 -21.31 -7.93 9.87
CA ILE A 146 -20.88 -8.57 8.63
C ILE A 146 -21.28 -7.64 7.48
N ALA A 147 -20.28 -7.02 6.85
CA ALA A 147 -20.47 -6.15 5.70
C ALA A 147 -20.46 -6.93 4.37
N SER A 148 -21.09 -6.36 3.35
CA SER A 148 -21.04 -6.84 1.96
C SER A 148 -21.48 -8.30 1.78
N VAL A 149 -22.56 -8.71 2.46
CA VAL A 149 -23.16 -10.05 2.31
C VAL A 149 -24.02 -10.11 1.05
N ASN A 150 -23.36 -9.93 -0.09
CA ASN A 150 -23.95 -9.97 -1.43
C ASN A 150 -23.58 -11.30 -2.10
N GLU A 151 -24.47 -11.82 -2.95
CA GLU A 151 -24.20 -13.03 -3.75
C GLU A 151 -22.98 -12.80 -4.65
N GLY A 152 -22.07 -13.79 -4.72
CA GLY A 152 -20.79 -13.68 -5.42
C GLY A 152 -19.68 -12.98 -4.64
N PHE A 153 -20.00 -12.28 -3.54
CA PHE A 153 -19.01 -11.79 -2.57
C PHE A 153 -18.87 -12.73 -1.38
N LEU A 154 -19.99 -13.20 -0.81
CA LEU A 154 -20.00 -14.13 0.31
C LEU A 154 -21.04 -15.25 0.14
N PRO A 155 -20.63 -16.49 -0.18
CA PRO A 155 -19.26 -16.90 -0.54
C PRO A 155 -18.82 -16.29 -1.87
N SER A 156 -17.51 -16.15 -2.06
CA SER A 156 -16.88 -15.53 -3.25
C SER A 156 -17.05 -16.32 -4.55
N GLY A 157 -17.78 -17.44 -4.51
CA GLY A 157 -18.10 -18.28 -5.66
C GLY A 157 -16.88 -19.02 -6.23
N LYS A 158 -17.04 -19.50 -7.47
CA LYS A 158 -16.03 -20.31 -8.15
C LYS A 158 -14.79 -19.47 -8.52
N SER A 159 -13.78 -19.47 -7.65
CA SER A 159 -12.47 -18.88 -7.97
C SER A 159 -11.54 -19.90 -8.65
N ASN A 160 -11.15 -19.63 -9.90
CA ASN A 160 -10.16 -20.42 -10.65
C ASN A 160 -8.73 -19.96 -10.31
N ASN A 161 -8.33 -20.03 -9.03
CA ASN A 161 -6.99 -19.60 -8.60
C ASN A 161 -5.89 -20.64 -8.86
N SER A 162 -6.00 -21.44 -9.92
CA SER A 162 -5.02 -22.48 -10.22
C SER A 162 -5.01 -22.83 -11.71
N PHE A 163 -3.81 -23.04 -12.24
CA PHE A 163 -3.61 -23.61 -13.56
C PHE A 163 -3.98 -25.10 -13.65
N ILE A 164 -4.23 -25.78 -12.52
CA ILE A 164 -4.64 -27.18 -12.49
C ILE A 164 -6.15 -27.25 -12.82
N PRO A 165 -6.54 -27.97 -13.89
CA PRO A 165 -7.94 -28.13 -14.25
C PRO A 165 -8.77 -28.78 -13.14
N TYR A 166 -10.05 -28.43 -13.07
CA TYR A 166 -10.97 -28.92 -12.02
C TYR A 166 -11.02 -30.45 -11.93
N ASP A 167 -11.12 -31.14 -13.07
CA ASP A 167 -11.22 -32.60 -13.11
C ASP A 167 -9.93 -33.27 -12.60
N VAL A 168 -8.77 -32.68 -12.92
CA VAL A 168 -7.48 -33.13 -12.39
C VAL A 168 -7.43 -32.94 -10.88
N LYS A 169 -7.97 -31.83 -10.34
CA LYS A 169 -8.02 -31.65 -8.90
C LYS A 169 -8.86 -32.73 -8.22
N ILE A 170 -10.01 -33.09 -8.79
CA ILE A 170 -10.85 -34.15 -8.25
C ILE A 170 -10.12 -35.49 -8.26
N GLU A 171 -9.55 -35.87 -9.40
CA GLU A 171 -8.89 -37.18 -9.57
C GLU A 171 -7.73 -37.36 -8.57
N TYR A 172 -7.00 -36.29 -8.30
CA TYR A 172 -5.86 -36.30 -7.36
C TYR A 172 -6.23 -35.87 -5.92
N GLY A 173 -7.51 -35.70 -5.60
CA GLY A 173 -7.96 -35.30 -4.26
C GLY A 173 -7.46 -33.93 -3.79
N LEU A 174 -7.19 -33.01 -4.72
CA LEU A 174 -6.76 -31.65 -4.43
C LEU A 174 -7.95 -30.75 -4.06
N PRO A 175 -7.74 -29.74 -3.19
CA PRO A 175 -8.81 -28.82 -2.79
C PRO A 175 -9.43 -28.09 -3.98
N THR A 176 -10.75 -28.09 -4.04
CA THR A 176 -11.55 -27.38 -5.04
C THR A 176 -12.27 -26.17 -4.41
N TYR A 177 -13.05 -25.44 -5.21
CA TYR A 177 -13.88 -24.35 -4.68
C TYR A 177 -14.95 -24.86 -3.70
N LYS A 178 -15.38 -26.12 -3.81
CA LYS A 178 -16.39 -26.70 -2.91
C LYS A 178 -15.89 -26.79 -1.48
N GLU A 179 -14.64 -27.23 -1.28
CA GLU A 179 -14.03 -27.28 0.05
C GLU A 179 -13.84 -25.87 0.62
N LYS A 180 -13.51 -24.88 -0.22
CA LYS A 180 -13.43 -23.48 0.20
C LYS A 180 -14.79 -22.94 0.65
N ASP A 181 -15.84 -23.18 -0.14
CA ASP A 181 -17.21 -22.77 0.21
C ASP A 181 -17.67 -23.40 1.53
N ALA A 182 -17.36 -24.68 1.75
CA ALA A 182 -17.67 -25.37 3.00
C ALA A 182 -16.93 -24.75 4.20
N ILE A 183 -15.66 -24.38 4.04
CA ILE A 183 -14.88 -23.70 5.08
C ILE A 183 -15.48 -22.32 5.39
N TYR A 184 -15.84 -21.54 4.37
CA TYR A 184 -16.48 -20.23 4.55
C TYR A 184 -17.84 -20.37 5.26
N ALA A 185 -18.69 -21.30 4.84
CA ALA A 185 -19.96 -21.56 5.49
C ALA A 185 -19.78 -21.94 6.97
N TYR A 186 -18.79 -22.80 7.27
CA TYR A 186 -18.46 -23.16 8.65
C TYR A 186 -18.10 -21.92 9.49
N HIS A 187 -17.18 -21.07 9.03
CA HIS A 187 -16.76 -19.88 9.78
C HIS A 187 -17.90 -18.87 9.92
N PHE A 188 -18.73 -18.70 8.88
CA PHE A 188 -19.92 -17.86 8.93
C PHE A 188 -20.89 -18.32 10.03
N TYR A 189 -21.28 -19.60 10.04
CA TYR A 189 -22.20 -20.10 11.06
C TYR A 189 -21.58 -20.12 12.45
N HIS A 190 -20.29 -20.43 12.57
CA HIS A 190 -19.58 -20.43 13.84
C HIS A 190 -19.57 -19.03 14.47
N LEU A 191 -19.27 -17.99 13.67
CA LEU A 191 -19.29 -16.59 14.09
C LEU A 191 -20.69 -16.18 14.59
N LEU A 192 -21.75 -16.56 13.87
CA LEU A 192 -23.12 -16.27 14.27
C LEU A 192 -23.53 -16.97 15.56
N GLN A 193 -23.13 -18.23 15.78
CA GLN A 193 -23.50 -19.01 16.96
C GLN A 193 -22.95 -18.44 18.27
N ARG A 194 -21.80 -17.77 18.21
CA ARG A 194 -21.10 -17.22 19.39
C ARG A 194 -21.46 -15.76 19.67
N SER A 195 -22.06 -15.08 18.69
CA SER A 195 -22.41 -13.66 18.77
C SER A 195 -23.75 -13.41 19.46
N LYS A 196 -23.84 -12.34 20.25
CA LYS A 196 -25.08 -11.90 20.90
C LYS A 196 -25.85 -10.90 20.02
N ASN A 197 -25.13 -9.96 19.39
CA ASN A 197 -25.70 -8.96 18.50
C ASN A 197 -25.08 -9.09 17.11
N ILE A 198 -25.92 -9.30 16.10
CA ILE A 198 -25.49 -9.58 14.73
C ILE A 198 -26.17 -8.57 13.80
N HIS A 199 -25.36 -7.85 13.04
CA HIS A 199 -25.81 -6.98 11.97
C HIS A 199 -25.26 -7.48 10.63
N ILE A 200 -26.15 -7.78 9.69
CA ILE A 200 -25.79 -8.24 8.34
C ILE A 200 -26.14 -7.13 7.37
N LEU A 201 -25.14 -6.61 6.68
CA LEU A 201 -25.28 -5.53 5.72
C LEU A 201 -25.10 -6.09 4.31
N TYR A 202 -26.04 -5.78 3.43
CA TYR A 202 -26.00 -6.13 2.01
C TYR A 202 -26.43 -4.92 1.19
N ASN A 203 -25.86 -4.78 0.00
CA ASN A 203 -26.27 -3.73 -0.94
C ASN A 203 -27.46 -4.22 -1.79
N THR A 204 -28.53 -3.44 -1.89
CA THR A 204 -29.67 -3.69 -2.79
C THR A 204 -29.53 -3.04 -4.15
N GLU A 205 -28.56 -2.13 -4.31
CA GLU A 205 -28.27 -1.50 -5.59
C GLU A 205 -27.26 -2.35 -6.36
N VAL A 206 -27.50 -2.49 -7.67
CA VAL A 206 -26.54 -3.11 -8.57
C VAL A 206 -25.42 -2.09 -8.79
N ASP A 207 -24.24 -2.37 -8.25
CA ASP A 207 -23.06 -1.54 -8.47
C ASP A 207 -22.85 -1.34 -9.98
N ALA A 208 -23.05 -0.09 -10.45
CA ALA A 208 -22.66 0.35 -11.78
C ALA A 208 -21.12 0.29 -12.00
N LEU A 209 -20.35 -0.09 -10.98
CA LEU A 209 -18.89 -0.03 -10.92
C LEU A 209 -18.17 -1.36 -11.18
N ASN A 210 -18.87 -2.50 -11.23
CA ASN A 210 -18.29 -3.80 -11.63
C ASN A 210 -18.68 -4.23 -13.05
N GLY A 211 -19.21 -3.29 -13.85
CA GLY A 211 -19.67 -3.49 -15.23
C GLY A 211 -18.60 -3.21 -16.29
N GLY A 212 -17.44 -3.83 -16.19
CA GLY A 212 -16.52 -4.03 -17.31
C GLY A 212 -15.88 -5.39 -17.05
N GLU A 213 -16.13 -6.44 -17.84
CA GLU A 213 -15.90 -6.51 -19.28
C GLU A 213 -16.97 -7.37 -19.98
N LYS A 214 -17.19 -7.09 -21.27
CA LYS A 214 -17.84 -7.98 -22.24
C LYS A 214 -16.76 -8.76 -22.99
#